data_AF-A0A3R6YGY5-F1
#
_entry.id   AF-A0A3R6YGY5-F1
#
_cell.length_a   1.000
_cell.length_b   1.000
_cell.length_c   1.000
_cell.angle_alpha   90.00
_cell.angle_beta   90.00
_cell.angle_gamma   90.00
#
_symmetry.space_group_name_H-M   'P 1'
#
loop_
_entity.id
_entity.type
_entity.pdbx_description
1 polymer ?
#
loop_
_entity_poly.entity_id
_entity_poly.type
_entity_poly.pdbx_seq_one_letter_code
_entity_poly.pdbx_strand_id
1 'polypeptide(L)'
;MYVIAIVGAGGKTSRIKNLTKEYVQQGKKVLVTTTTHMGLEQGMVLSDNLEDIRQQLEKQNVCICGSPVKEGKIASLPKDIYEQACQLADIVLVEADGSKHMPIKFPAAHEPVIPENVNEIQVVMGLHAIGHPFCEVSHRLELVKQCLGVSDTDLVTKAHLEKLYLEGYQKPLQEKYPNAKIGFFPADHSHFFDLKPLEFY
;
A
#
# COMPACT_ATOMS: atom_id res chain seq x y z
N MET A 1 -7.08 11.90 -13.56
CA MET A 1 -6.17 11.45 -12.50
C MET A 1 -6.97 11.08 -11.26
N TYR A 2 -6.75 9.88 -10.73
CA TYR A 2 -7.31 9.38 -9.47
C TYR A 2 -6.18 8.71 -8.68
N VAL A 3 -5.97 9.13 -7.43
CA VAL A 3 -4.85 8.73 -6.57
C VAL A 3 -5.31 7.76 -5.50
N ILE A 4 -4.70 6.58 -5.50
CA ILE A 4 -4.96 5.50 -4.53
C ILE A 4 -3.69 5.28 -3.71
N ALA A 5 -3.78 5.46 -2.39
CA ALA A 5 -2.71 5.10 -1.47
C ALA A 5 -2.96 3.72 -0.88
N ILE A 6 -1.97 2.83 -0.96
CA ILE A 6 -2.02 1.49 -0.40
C ILE A 6 -1.15 1.49 0.85
N VAL A 7 -1.78 1.34 2.02
CA VAL A 7 -1.13 1.39 3.35
C VAL A 7 -1.27 0.05 4.06
N GLY A 8 -0.64 -0.11 5.21
CA GLY A 8 -0.77 -1.32 6.04
C GLY A 8 0.34 -2.35 5.80
N ALA A 9 -0.01 -3.64 5.83
CA ALA A 9 0.93 -4.76 5.87
C ALA A 9 0.37 -6.02 5.18
N GLY A 10 1.24 -6.97 4.81
CA GLY A 10 0.82 -8.29 4.34
C GLY A 10 0.16 -8.37 2.96
N GLY A 11 0.51 -7.52 1.99
CA GLY A 11 -0.01 -7.66 0.62
C GLY A 11 -0.05 -6.40 -0.25
N LYS A 12 0.51 -5.28 0.21
CA LYS A 12 0.47 -3.99 -0.51
C LYS A 12 0.98 -4.06 -1.95
N THR A 13 2.17 -4.62 -2.14
CA THR A 13 2.77 -4.75 -3.47
C THR A 13 1.93 -5.64 -4.38
N SER A 14 1.40 -6.76 -3.88
CA SER A 14 0.48 -7.62 -4.64
C SER A 14 -0.80 -6.88 -5.05
N ARG A 15 -1.35 -6.07 -4.14
CA ARG A 15 -2.52 -5.23 -4.43
C ARG A 15 -2.22 -4.20 -5.52
N ILE A 16 -1.07 -3.54 -5.46
CA ILE A 16 -0.62 -2.60 -6.50
C ILE A 16 -0.51 -3.30 -7.85
N LYS A 17 0.09 -4.50 -7.92
CA LYS A 17 0.17 -5.26 -9.17
C LYS A 17 -1.19 -5.59 -9.76
N ASN A 18 -2.13 -6.02 -8.93
CA ASN A 18 -3.47 -6.39 -9.38
C ASN A 18 -4.21 -5.17 -9.92
N LEU A 19 -4.20 -4.05 -9.18
CA LEU A 19 -4.80 -2.79 -9.65
C LEU A 19 -4.12 -2.28 -10.93
N THR A 20 -2.80 -2.37 -11.01
CA THR A 20 -2.05 -1.96 -12.21
C THR A 20 -2.52 -2.75 -13.42
N LYS A 21 -2.58 -4.08 -13.32
CA LYS A 21 -3.07 -4.95 -14.40
C LYS A 21 -4.51 -4.62 -14.78
N GLU A 22 -5.38 -4.46 -13.79
CA GLU A 22 -6.79 -4.15 -14.01
C GLU A 22 -6.98 -2.83 -14.77
N TYR A 23 -6.34 -1.74 -14.32
CA TYR A 23 -6.49 -0.44 -14.97
C TYR A 23 -5.80 -0.36 -16.33
N VAL A 24 -4.65 -1.03 -16.50
CA VAL A 24 -4.00 -1.13 -17.82
C VAL A 24 -4.90 -1.90 -18.81
N GLN A 25 -5.56 -2.97 -18.38
CA GLN A 25 -6.54 -3.71 -19.21
C GLN A 25 -7.75 -2.84 -19.59
N GLN A 26 -8.09 -1.84 -18.78
CA GLN A 26 -9.10 -0.83 -19.10
C GLN A 26 -8.56 0.31 -19.99
N GLY A 27 -7.31 0.22 -20.47
CA GLY A 27 -6.67 1.23 -21.31
C GLY A 27 -6.26 2.50 -20.57
N LYS A 28 -6.16 2.47 -19.24
CA LYS A 28 -5.75 3.61 -18.41
C LYS A 28 -4.24 3.72 -18.32
N LYS A 29 -3.73 4.95 -18.29
CA LYS A 29 -2.33 5.23 -17.91
C LYS A 29 -2.17 5.13 -16.40
N VAL A 30 -1.35 4.20 -15.93
CA VAL A 30 -1.12 3.91 -14.51
C VAL A 30 0.29 4.32 -14.10
N LEU A 31 0.39 5.27 -13.18
CA LEU A 31 1.63 5.59 -12.48
C LEU A 31 1.67 4.82 -11.16
N VAL A 32 2.78 4.14 -10.88
CA VAL A 32 3.03 3.53 -9.57
C VAL A 32 4.22 4.24 -8.95
N THR A 33 4.10 4.62 -7.68
CA THR A 33 5.19 5.25 -6.92
C THR A 33 5.09 4.87 -5.45
N THR A 34 5.97 5.43 -4.61
CA THR A 34 6.00 5.17 -3.18
C THR A 34 6.26 6.45 -2.39
N THR A 35 5.77 6.51 -1.16
CA THR A 35 6.15 7.55 -0.18
C THR A 35 7.26 7.09 0.76
N THR A 36 7.66 5.82 0.68
CA THR A 36 8.71 5.23 1.50
C THR A 36 9.69 4.45 0.62
N HIS A 37 10.41 3.49 1.19
CA HIS A 37 11.30 2.63 0.43
C HIS A 37 10.52 1.43 -0.13
N MET A 38 10.41 1.31 -1.44
CA MET A 38 9.80 0.17 -2.13
C MET A 38 10.90 -0.65 -2.82
N GLY A 39 10.80 -1.98 -2.76
CA GLY A 39 11.71 -2.87 -3.50
C GLY A 39 11.45 -2.82 -5.01
N LEU A 40 12.51 -2.90 -5.81
CA LEU A 40 12.39 -2.97 -7.26
C LEU A 40 12.03 -4.38 -7.71
N GLU A 41 11.04 -4.47 -8.58
CA GLU A 41 10.65 -5.67 -9.30
C GLU A 41 11.10 -5.63 -10.76
N GLN A 42 11.20 -6.80 -11.37
CA GLN A 42 11.54 -6.93 -12.79
C GLN A 42 10.48 -6.22 -13.66
N GLY A 43 10.94 -5.33 -14.53
CA GLY A 43 10.08 -4.52 -15.40
C GLY A 43 9.78 -3.10 -14.89
N MET A 44 10.27 -2.73 -13.70
CA MET A 44 10.18 -1.35 -13.21
C MET A 44 11.13 -0.44 -14.02
N VAL A 45 10.59 0.59 -14.66
CA VAL A 45 11.37 1.64 -15.35
C VAL A 45 11.67 2.74 -14.36
N LEU A 46 12.89 2.71 -13.83
CA LEU A 46 13.42 3.75 -12.97
C LEU A 46 13.62 5.03 -13.78
N SER A 47 12.83 6.05 -13.48
CA SER A 47 13.24 7.40 -13.80
C SER A 47 12.70 8.38 -12.76
N ASP A 48 13.58 9.26 -12.31
CA ASP A 48 13.26 10.51 -11.62
C ASP A 48 13.14 11.69 -12.60
N ASN A 49 13.26 11.42 -13.91
CA ASN A 49 13.05 12.37 -14.99
C ASN A 49 11.63 12.24 -15.56
N LEU A 50 10.93 13.37 -15.62
CA LEU A 50 9.56 13.46 -16.10
C LEU A 50 9.39 13.01 -17.56
N GLU A 51 10.39 13.24 -18.42
CA GLU A 51 10.31 12.88 -19.84
C GLU A 51 10.29 11.36 -20.03
N ASP A 52 11.11 10.63 -19.29
CA ASP A 52 11.14 9.17 -19.34
C ASP A 52 9.83 8.59 -18.79
N ILE A 53 9.29 9.18 -17.71
CA ILE A 53 7.98 8.80 -17.16
C ILE A 53 6.90 8.97 -18.24
N ARG A 54 6.90 10.09 -18.97
CA ARG A 54 5.96 10.34 -20.06
C ARG A 54 6.08 9.31 -21.17
N GLN A 55 7.28 9.11 -21.71
CA GLN A 55 7.51 8.16 -22.81
C GLN A 55 7.11 6.73 -22.42
N GLN A 56 7.39 6.34 -21.18
CA GLN A 56 7.03 5.02 -20.68
C GLN A 56 5.51 4.85 -20.55
N LEU A 57 4.80 5.85 -20.01
CA LEU A 57 3.34 5.84 -19.95
C LEU A 57 2.70 5.81 -21.33
N GLU A 58 3.27 6.49 -22.33
CA GLU A 58 2.78 6.45 -23.72
C GLU A 58 3.02 5.10 -24.39
N LYS A 59 4.14 4.44 -24.09
CA LYS A 59 4.52 3.17 -24.71
C LYS A 59 3.81 1.96 -24.11
N GLN A 60 3.62 1.94 -22.79
CA GLN A 60 3.19 0.74 -22.05
C GLN A 60 1.91 0.95 -21.23
N ASN A 61 1.35 2.17 -21.18
CA ASN A 61 0.28 2.56 -20.26
C ASN A 61 0.60 2.36 -18.77
N VAL A 62 1.85 2.04 -18.42
CA VAL A 62 2.28 1.88 -17.04
C VAL A 62 3.71 2.37 -16.85
N CYS A 63 3.93 3.14 -15.79
CA CYS A 63 5.25 3.54 -15.33
C CYS A 63 5.35 3.34 -13.83
N ILE A 64 6.45 2.75 -13.36
CA ILE A 64 6.73 2.57 -11.94
C ILE A 64 7.96 3.40 -11.61
N CYS A 65 7.79 4.45 -10.81
CA CYS A 65 8.77 5.53 -10.66
C CYS A 65 9.07 5.85 -9.18
N GLY A 66 10.28 6.34 -8.95
CA GLY A 66 10.78 6.74 -7.64
C GLY A 66 12.25 7.11 -7.74
N SER A 67 12.75 7.84 -6.75
CA SER A 67 14.16 8.21 -6.71
C SER A 67 15.01 6.96 -6.40
N PRO A 68 16.00 6.62 -7.23
CA PRO A 68 16.81 5.43 -7.02
C PRO A 68 17.60 5.55 -5.71
N VAL A 69 17.60 4.48 -4.92
CA VAL A 69 18.45 4.35 -3.73
C VAL A 69 19.25 3.03 -3.79
N LYS A 70 20.12 2.81 -2.80
CA LYS A 70 20.93 1.58 -2.70
C LYS A 70 20.05 0.32 -2.59
N GLU A 71 20.64 -0.84 -2.88
CA GLU A 71 20.04 -2.17 -2.68
C GLU A 71 18.82 -2.48 -3.55
N GLY A 72 18.68 -1.86 -4.72
CA GLY A 72 17.55 -2.14 -5.59
C GLY A 72 16.21 -1.68 -4.98
N LYS A 73 16.21 -0.56 -4.25
CA LYS A 73 15.00 0.09 -3.75
C LYS A 73 14.82 1.45 -4.41
N ILE A 74 13.60 1.96 -4.35
CA ILE A 74 13.26 3.35 -4.70
C ILE A 74 12.72 4.05 -3.47
N ALA A 75 13.01 5.34 -3.38
CA ALA A 75 12.39 6.28 -2.46
C ALA A 75 11.34 7.13 -3.19
N SER A 76 10.63 7.97 -2.40
CA SER A 76 9.69 8.94 -2.93
C SER A 76 10.32 9.88 -3.95
N LEU A 77 9.58 10.19 -5.02
CA LEU A 77 9.93 11.27 -5.93
C LEU A 77 10.00 12.62 -5.20
N PRO A 78 10.82 13.57 -5.68
CA PRO A 78 10.69 14.98 -5.31
C PRO A 78 9.26 15.48 -5.56
N LYS A 79 8.77 16.38 -4.70
CA LYS A 79 7.36 16.82 -4.71
C LYS A 79 6.93 17.39 -6.07
N ASP A 80 7.77 18.21 -6.68
CA ASP A 80 7.55 18.82 -7.99
C ASP A 80 7.50 17.80 -9.12
N ILE A 81 8.34 16.76 -9.08
CA ILE A 81 8.32 15.66 -10.05
C ILE A 81 7.09 14.79 -9.84
N TYR A 82 6.71 14.49 -8.58
CA TYR A 82 5.50 13.76 -8.25
C TYR A 82 4.25 14.46 -8.81
N GLU A 83 4.11 15.76 -8.56
CA GLU A 83 2.95 16.54 -9.02
C GLU A 83 2.84 16.54 -10.55
N GLN A 84 3.96 16.70 -11.26
CA GLN A 84 3.99 16.65 -12.72
C GLN A 84 3.71 15.25 -13.27
N ALA A 85 4.30 14.21 -12.67
CA ALA A 85 4.09 12.81 -13.09
C ALA A 85 2.63 12.39 -12.89
N CYS A 86 2.00 12.82 -11.79
CA CYS A 86 0.60 12.62 -11.51
C CYS A 86 -0.32 13.12 -12.64
N GLN A 87 0.01 14.26 -13.25
CA GLN A 87 -0.78 14.84 -14.35
C GLN A 87 -0.69 14.03 -15.66
N LEU A 88 0.31 13.15 -15.80
CA LEU A 88 0.49 12.31 -16.98
C LEU A 88 -0.34 11.01 -16.94
N ALA A 89 -0.96 10.71 -15.79
CA ALA A 89 -1.62 9.43 -15.54
C ALA A 89 -3.13 9.58 -15.23
N ASP A 90 -3.88 8.56 -15.63
CA ASP A 90 -5.28 8.43 -15.24
C ASP A 90 -5.40 7.94 -13.79
N ILE A 91 -4.54 7.00 -13.40
CA ILE A 91 -4.49 6.38 -12.07
C ILE A 91 -3.08 6.52 -11.51
N VAL A 92 -2.99 6.92 -10.24
CA VAL A 92 -1.73 6.94 -9.48
C VAL A 92 -1.86 5.99 -8.30
N LEU A 93 -1.03 4.97 -8.23
CA LEU A 93 -0.94 4.02 -7.13
C LEU A 93 0.27 4.35 -6.28
N VAL A 94 0.06 4.59 -4.98
CA VAL A 94 1.12 4.99 -4.06
C VAL A 94 1.29 3.92 -2.99
N GLU A 95 2.43 3.22 -3.00
CA GLU A 95 2.79 2.32 -1.89
C GLU A 95 3.27 3.16 -0.70
N ALA A 96 2.55 3.07 0.41
CA ALA A 96 2.87 3.78 1.63
C ALA A 96 3.24 2.80 2.76
N ASP A 97 4.22 3.23 3.54
CA ASP A 97 4.79 2.59 4.72
C ASP A 97 5.42 1.21 4.58
N GLY A 98 6.58 1.03 5.20
CA GLY A 98 7.20 -0.28 5.37
C GLY A 98 6.46 -1.16 6.39
N SER A 99 6.44 -2.47 6.14
CA SER A 99 6.00 -3.47 7.13
C SER A 99 7.05 -4.55 7.41
N LYS A 100 8.26 -4.46 6.85
CA LYS A 100 9.31 -5.49 6.91
C LYS A 100 8.80 -6.90 6.57
N HIS A 101 7.94 -7.00 5.55
CA HIS A 101 7.30 -8.24 5.13
C HIS A 101 6.38 -8.91 6.17
N MET A 102 6.07 -8.24 7.27
CA MET A 102 5.14 -8.79 8.25
C MET A 102 3.70 -8.72 7.72
N PRO A 103 2.85 -9.71 8.06
CA PRO A 103 1.43 -9.75 7.72
C PRO A 103 0.61 -8.57 8.26
N ILE A 104 0.86 -8.18 9.51
CA ILE A 104 0.11 -7.12 10.20
C ILE A 104 1.05 -6.11 10.85
N LYS A 105 0.53 -4.92 11.13
CA LYS A 105 1.26 -3.88 11.85
C LYS A 105 0.31 -2.89 12.51
N PHE A 106 0.81 -2.18 13.51
CA PHE A 106 0.26 -0.90 13.91
C PHE A 106 1.17 0.24 13.36
N PRO A 107 0.60 1.32 12.81
CA PRO A 107 1.40 2.41 12.26
C PRO A 107 2.16 3.15 13.39
N ALA A 108 3.35 3.67 13.05
CA ALA A 108 4.05 4.60 13.94
C ALA A 108 3.40 5.98 13.88
N ALA A 109 3.76 6.88 14.81
CA ALA A 109 3.16 8.23 14.88
C ALA A 109 3.30 9.07 13.58
N HIS A 110 4.33 8.81 12.78
CA HIS A 110 4.55 9.50 11.49
C HIS A 110 3.97 8.74 10.29
N GLU A 111 3.37 7.57 10.51
CA GLU A 111 2.76 6.73 9.48
C GLU A 111 1.22 6.77 9.55
N PRO A 112 0.50 6.57 8.43
CA PRO A 112 1.06 6.42 7.10
C PRO A 112 1.50 7.75 6.45
N VAL A 113 2.56 7.70 5.65
CA VAL A 113 2.93 8.84 4.78
C VAL A 113 2.10 8.75 3.50
N ILE A 114 1.10 9.62 3.37
CA ILE A 114 0.13 9.63 2.26
C ILE A 114 0.18 11.02 1.60
N PRO A 115 0.14 11.12 0.26
CA PRO A 115 0.12 12.41 -0.42
C PRO A 115 -1.21 13.16 -0.22
N GLU A 116 -1.15 14.49 -0.22
CA GLU A 116 -2.30 15.36 0.06
C GLU A 116 -3.44 15.23 -0.96
N ASN A 117 -3.12 14.88 -2.21
CA ASN A 117 -4.06 14.74 -3.32
C ASN A 117 -4.74 13.35 -3.39
N VAL A 118 -4.66 12.54 -2.32
CA VAL A 118 -5.24 11.19 -2.29
C VAL A 118 -6.76 11.22 -2.46
N ASN A 119 -7.28 10.34 -3.32
CA ASN A 119 -8.72 10.13 -3.49
C ASN A 119 -9.22 8.92 -2.72
N GLU A 120 -8.39 7.88 -2.61
CA GLU A 120 -8.73 6.64 -1.94
C GLU A 120 -7.55 6.07 -1.15
N ILE A 121 -7.81 5.55 0.04
CA ILE A 121 -6.84 4.90 0.90
C ILE A 121 -7.30 3.46 1.13
N GLN A 122 -6.46 2.52 0.69
CA GLN A 122 -6.68 1.09 0.81
C GLN A 122 -5.78 0.53 1.92
N VAL A 123 -6.38 0.17 3.05
CA VAL A 123 -5.65 -0.40 4.19
C VAL A 123 -5.56 -1.91 4.02
N VAL A 124 -4.35 -2.41 3.77
CA VAL A 124 -4.09 -3.83 3.58
C VAL A 124 -3.65 -4.48 4.89
N MET A 125 -4.21 -5.64 5.19
CA MET A 125 -3.74 -6.53 6.27
C MET A 125 -3.74 -7.98 5.79
N GLY A 126 -2.66 -8.70 6.10
CA GLY A 126 -2.52 -10.12 5.76
C GLY A 126 -3.41 -11.00 6.63
N LEU A 127 -4.43 -11.63 6.04
CA LEU A 127 -5.32 -12.55 6.77
C LEU A 127 -4.62 -13.82 7.25
N HIS A 128 -3.54 -14.20 6.58
CA HIS A 128 -2.66 -15.30 6.97
C HIS A 128 -1.95 -15.08 8.32
N ALA A 129 -2.11 -13.91 8.96
CA ALA A 129 -1.72 -13.70 10.35
C ALA A 129 -2.62 -14.48 11.33
N ILE A 130 -3.89 -14.70 10.99
CA ILE A 130 -4.89 -15.33 11.87
C ILE A 130 -4.43 -16.72 12.27
N GLY A 131 -4.51 -17.01 13.56
CA GLY A 131 -4.06 -18.29 14.12
C GLY A 131 -2.56 -18.35 14.42
N HIS A 132 -1.78 -17.32 14.13
CA HIS A 132 -0.36 -17.23 14.48
C HIS A 132 -0.11 -16.33 15.70
N PRO A 133 0.96 -16.58 16.48
CA PRO A 133 1.42 -15.71 17.55
C PRO A 133 1.76 -14.29 17.07
N PHE A 134 1.36 -13.25 17.81
CA PHE A 134 1.66 -11.87 17.44
C PHE A 134 3.15 -11.59 17.22
N CYS A 135 4.05 -12.20 18.00
CA CYS A 135 5.49 -12.00 17.86
C CYS A 135 6.06 -12.49 16.53
N GLU A 136 5.38 -13.41 15.85
CA GLU A 136 5.80 -13.96 14.56
C GLU A 136 5.26 -13.16 13.37
N VAL A 137 4.14 -12.44 13.55
CA VAL A 137 3.38 -11.85 12.42
C VAL A 137 3.20 -10.33 12.50
N SER A 138 3.72 -9.68 13.54
CA SER A 138 3.53 -8.24 13.76
C SER A 138 4.79 -7.42 13.47
N HIS A 139 4.66 -6.43 12.59
CA HIS A 139 5.58 -5.31 12.58
C HIS A 139 5.21 -4.31 13.68
N ARG A 140 6.21 -3.88 14.46
CA ARG A 140 6.04 -3.04 15.66
C ARG A 140 5.12 -3.69 16.70
N LEU A 141 5.52 -4.90 17.12
CA LEU A 141 4.80 -5.72 18.10
C LEU A 141 4.35 -4.91 19.33
N GLU A 142 5.21 -4.07 19.89
CA GLU A 142 4.85 -3.28 21.08
C GLU A 142 3.67 -2.32 20.85
N LEU A 143 3.55 -1.70 19.66
CA LEU A 143 2.40 -0.86 19.33
C LEU A 143 1.13 -1.69 19.12
N VAL A 144 1.27 -2.88 18.52
CA VAL A 144 0.15 -3.83 18.36
C VAL A 144 -0.36 -4.26 19.74
N LYS A 145 0.54 -4.61 20.66
CA LYS A 145 0.21 -4.99 22.04
C LYS A 145 -0.45 -3.84 22.79
N GLN A 146 0.06 -2.63 22.67
CA GLN A 146 -0.53 -1.43 23.29
C GLN A 146 -1.97 -1.19 22.80
N CYS A 147 -2.23 -1.35 21.51
CA CYS A 147 -3.57 -1.18 20.93
C CYS A 147 -4.53 -2.29 21.39
N LEU A 148 -4.08 -3.54 21.38
CA LEU A 148 -4.96 -4.69 21.54
C LEU A 148 -5.11 -5.17 22.99
N GLY A 149 -4.09 -4.99 23.82
CA GLY A 149 -4.02 -5.55 25.18
C GLY A 149 -3.71 -7.06 25.18
N VAL A 150 -2.81 -7.49 24.29
CA VAL A 150 -2.45 -8.91 24.05
C VAL A 150 -1.00 -9.20 24.44
N SER A 151 -0.68 -10.48 24.64
CA SER A 151 0.68 -10.98 24.83
C SER A 151 1.35 -11.31 23.50
N ASP A 152 2.68 -11.47 23.52
CA ASP A 152 3.50 -11.88 22.36
C ASP A 152 3.00 -13.19 21.71
N THR A 153 2.53 -14.12 22.53
CA THR A 153 2.15 -15.48 22.11
C THR A 153 0.67 -15.67 21.86
N ASP A 154 -0.16 -14.65 22.15
CA ASP A 154 -1.59 -14.72 21.85
C ASP A 154 -1.79 -14.87 20.34
N LEU A 155 -2.80 -15.64 19.96
CA LEU A 155 -3.08 -15.88 18.55
C LEU A 155 -3.89 -14.72 17.96
N VAL A 156 -3.51 -14.30 16.76
CA VAL A 156 -4.26 -13.30 16.01
C VAL A 156 -5.65 -13.84 15.67
N THR A 157 -6.67 -13.01 15.87
CA THR A 157 -8.05 -13.30 15.53
C THR A 157 -8.60 -12.25 14.56
N LYS A 158 -9.74 -12.51 13.94
CA LYS A 158 -10.44 -11.51 13.11
C LYS A 158 -10.76 -10.22 13.89
N ALA A 159 -11.18 -10.35 15.15
CA ALA A 159 -11.49 -9.21 16.01
C ALA A 159 -10.24 -8.35 16.29
N HIS A 160 -9.07 -8.98 16.41
CA HIS A 160 -7.81 -8.26 16.53
C HIS A 160 -7.50 -7.43 15.27
N LEU A 161 -7.67 -8.00 14.07
CA LEU A 161 -7.45 -7.27 12.81
C LEU A 161 -8.41 -6.10 12.65
N GLU A 162 -9.69 -6.31 12.98
CA GLU A 162 -10.70 -5.25 12.96
C GLU A 162 -10.30 -4.10 13.89
N LYS A 163 -9.91 -4.40 15.12
CA LYS A 163 -9.47 -3.37 16.07
C LYS A 163 -8.21 -2.64 15.59
N LEU A 164 -7.22 -3.35 15.02
CA LEU A 164 -6.04 -2.71 14.42
C LEU A 164 -6.41 -1.79 13.24
N TYR A 165 -7.37 -2.19 12.41
CA TYR A 165 -7.86 -1.37 11.30
C TYR A 165 -8.55 -0.11 11.82
N LEU A 166 -9.49 -0.25 12.76
CA LEU A 166 -10.27 0.85 13.30
C LEU A 166 -9.39 1.88 14.01
N GLU A 167 -8.55 1.44 14.95
CA GLU A 167 -7.75 2.33 15.79
C GLU A 167 -6.49 2.84 15.07
N GLY A 168 -5.84 1.98 14.29
CA GLY A 168 -4.58 2.33 13.62
C GLY A 168 -4.77 3.11 12.33
N TYR A 169 -5.90 2.92 11.63
CA TYR A 169 -6.08 3.47 10.29
C TYR A 169 -7.38 4.23 10.13
N GLN A 170 -8.54 3.59 10.27
CA GLN A 170 -9.80 4.21 9.86
C GLN A 170 -10.06 5.53 10.58
N LYS A 171 -10.03 5.54 11.92
CA LYS A 171 -10.28 6.75 12.71
C LYS A 171 -9.28 7.88 12.40
N PRO A 172 -7.94 7.68 12.53
CA PRO A 172 -7.00 8.76 12.29
C PRO A 172 -6.97 9.23 10.83
N LEU A 173 -7.18 8.32 9.86
CA LEU A 173 -7.20 8.69 8.45
C LEU A 173 -8.48 9.44 8.06
N GLN A 174 -9.62 9.11 8.66
CA GLN A 174 -10.87 9.83 8.39
C GLN A 174 -10.81 11.27 8.92
N GLU A 175 -10.14 11.48 10.05
CA GLU A 175 -9.88 12.82 10.58
C GLU A 175 -8.91 13.61 9.68
N LYS A 176 -7.81 12.97 9.24
CA LYS A 176 -6.77 13.63 8.44
C LYS A 176 -7.16 13.84 6.97
N TYR A 177 -7.96 12.94 6.39
CA TYR A 177 -8.36 12.93 4.98
C TYR A 177 -9.89 12.77 4.85
N PRO A 178 -10.68 13.77 5.29
CA PRO A 178 -12.14 13.64 5.40
C PRO A 178 -12.85 13.40 4.06
N ASN A 179 -12.21 13.75 2.94
CA ASN A 179 -12.75 13.59 1.59
C ASN A 179 -12.26 12.32 0.88
N ALA A 180 -11.29 11.60 1.46
CA ALA A 180 -10.77 10.38 0.86
C ALA A 180 -11.69 9.19 1.17
N LYS A 181 -11.90 8.31 0.19
CA LYS A 181 -12.52 7.01 0.44
C LYS A 181 -11.56 6.14 1.21
N ILE A 182 -11.97 5.56 2.33
CA ILE A 182 -11.11 4.69 3.15
C ILE A 182 -11.74 3.30 3.22
N GLY A 183 -10.96 2.28 2.89
CA GLY A 183 -11.45 0.89 2.87
C GLY A 183 -10.44 -0.09 3.46
N PHE A 184 -10.98 -1.15 4.07
CA PHE A 184 -10.22 -2.32 4.50
C PHE A 184 -10.10 -3.32 3.33
N PHE A 185 -8.89 -3.76 3.04
CA PHE A 185 -8.59 -4.68 1.96
C PHE A 185 -7.79 -5.87 2.48
N PRO A 186 -8.47 -6.95 2.88
CA PRO A 186 -7.79 -8.15 3.35
C PRO A 186 -6.93 -8.74 2.23
N ALA A 187 -5.70 -9.09 2.55
CA ALA A 187 -4.81 -9.83 1.66
C ALA A 187 -4.72 -11.26 2.15
N ASP A 188 -5.28 -12.17 1.36
CA ASP A 188 -5.15 -13.58 1.61
C ASP A 188 -4.03 -14.16 0.73
N HIS A 189 -3.02 -14.75 1.36
CA HIS A 189 -1.97 -15.48 0.64
C HIS A 189 -2.28 -16.98 0.54
N SER A 190 -3.38 -17.45 1.15
CA SER A 190 -3.82 -18.84 1.03
C SER A 190 -4.30 -19.20 -0.39
N HIS A 191 -4.59 -18.18 -1.23
CA HIS A 191 -5.18 -18.34 -2.55
C HIS A 191 -4.36 -17.69 -3.68
N PHE A 192 -3.03 -17.81 -3.67
CA PHE A 192 -2.24 -17.44 -4.86
C PHE A 192 -2.62 -18.27 -6.11
N PHE A 193 -3.47 -19.30 -5.98
CA PHE A 193 -4.01 -20.09 -7.08
C PHE A 193 -5.54 -20.16 -7.23
N ASP A 194 -6.39 -19.54 -6.41
CA ASP A 194 -7.85 -19.69 -6.61
C ASP A 194 -8.66 -18.39 -6.44
N LEU A 195 -9.41 -18.09 -7.50
CA LEU A 195 -10.29 -16.95 -7.70
C LEU A 195 -11.55 -17.01 -6.83
N LYS A 196 -11.81 -15.95 -6.05
CA LYS A 196 -12.94 -14.99 -6.21
C LYS A 196 -12.96 -14.04 -4.99
N PRO A 197 -13.30 -12.74 -5.16
CA PRO A 197 -13.48 -11.84 -4.03
C PRO A 197 -14.59 -12.35 -3.09
N LEU A 198 -14.34 -12.33 -1.78
CA LEU A 198 -15.38 -12.50 -0.76
C LEU A 198 -16.32 -11.30 -0.81
N GLU A 199 -17.57 -11.51 -1.24
CA GLU A 199 -18.66 -10.56 -1.02
C GLU A 199 -19.17 -10.74 0.42
N PHE A 200 -19.20 -9.64 1.18
CA PHE A 200 -19.87 -9.58 2.46
C PHE A 200 -21.22 -8.87 2.25
N TYR A 201 -22.31 -9.58 2.57
CA TYR A 201 -23.68 -9.04 2.64
C TYR A 201 -23.83 -8.01 3.76
#